data_AF-A0A2E2MK84-F1
#
_entry.id   AF-A0A2E2MK84-F1
#
_cell.length_a   1.000
_cell.length_b   1.000
_cell.length_c   1.000
_cell.angle_alpha   90.00
_cell.angle_beta   90.00
_cell.angle_gamma   90.00
#
_symmetry.space_group_name_H-M   'P 1'
#
loop_
_entity.id
_entity.type
_entity.pdbx_description
1 polymer ?
#
loop_
_entity_poly.entity_id
_entity_poly.type
_entity_poly.pdbx_seq_one_letter_code
_entity_poly.pdbx_strand_id
1 'polypeptide(L)' 'MTDAIETKDHETDADGDQTTWDRPKTRPCLRCETQFMSAWSGERICPRCKGSSAWRNDAPLPQRSGSTVS' A
#
# COMPACT_ATOMS: atom_id res chain seq x y z
N MET A 1 -49.72 -1.67 30.09
CA MET A 1 -48.39 -1.69 30.73
C MET A 1 -47.45 -2.09 29.61
N THR A 2 -46.97 -1.11 28.86
CA THR A 2 -46.30 -1.35 27.58
C THR A 2 -44.87 -1.80 27.85
N ASP A 3 -44.56 -3.00 27.39
CA ASP A 3 -43.30 -3.71 27.59
C ASP A 3 -42.14 -2.91 26.99
N ALA A 4 -41.14 -2.63 27.83
CA ALA A 4 -39.94 -1.92 27.46
C ALA A 4 -39.04 -2.87 26.67
N ILE A 5 -38.99 -2.68 25.35
CA ILE A 5 -38.08 -3.41 24.47
C ILE A 5 -36.66 -2.91 24.78
N GLU A 6 -35.95 -3.71 25.56
CA GLU A 6 -34.56 -3.56 25.97
C GLU A 6 -33.68 -3.33 24.73
N THR A 7 -33.06 -2.16 24.68
CA THR A 7 -32.12 -1.74 23.64
C THR A 7 -30.90 -2.62 23.72
N LYS A 8 -30.85 -3.61 22.83
CA LYS A 8 -29.70 -4.49 22.61
C LYS A 8 -28.49 -3.63 22.23
N ASP A 9 -27.56 -3.49 23.16
CA ASP A 9 -26.28 -2.81 22.97
C ASP A 9 -25.44 -3.63 21.97
N HIS A 10 -25.50 -3.25 20.70
CA HIS A 10 -24.54 -3.70 19.69
C HIS A 10 -23.23 -2.94 19.95
N GLU A 11 -22.46 -3.43 20.91
CA GLU A 11 -21.06 -3.06 21.07
C GLU A 11 -20.33 -3.52 19.81
N THR A 12 -20.05 -2.55 18.94
CA THR A 12 -19.24 -2.78 17.75
C THR A 12 -17.81 -2.93 18.22
N ASP A 13 -17.34 -4.17 18.25
CA ASP A 13 -15.95 -4.52 18.53
C ASP A 13 -15.01 -3.64 17.69
N ALA A 14 -14.21 -2.84 18.39
CA ALA A 14 -13.18 -2.01 17.80
C ALA A 14 -11.98 -2.88 17.40
N ASP A 15 -12.12 -3.71 16.36
CA ASP A 15 -11.01 -4.38 15.70
C ASP A 15 -10.88 -3.90 14.24
N GLY A 16 -10.17 -2.78 14.10
CA GLY A 16 -9.03 -2.74 13.19
C GLY A 16 -9.22 -2.69 11.67
N ASP A 17 -10.41 -2.83 11.09
CA ASP A 17 -10.56 -2.76 9.62
C ASP A 17 -11.06 -1.39 9.16
N GLN A 18 -10.24 -0.35 9.35
CA GLN A 18 -10.47 0.87 8.58
C GLN A 18 -10.05 0.62 7.14
N THR A 19 -11.04 0.37 6.29
CA THR A 19 -10.98 0.39 4.83
C THR A 19 -10.50 1.77 4.33
N THR A 20 -9.22 2.04 4.56
CA THR A 20 -8.54 3.29 4.20
C THR A 20 -8.08 3.19 2.76
N TRP A 21 -9.06 3.08 1.87
CA TRP A 21 -8.86 2.86 0.44
C TRP A 21 -8.14 4.02 -0.26
N ASP A 22 -7.89 5.12 0.44
CA ASP A 22 -7.22 6.31 -0.09
C ASP A 22 -6.08 6.84 0.81
N ARG A 23 -5.68 6.10 1.86
CA ARG A 23 -4.56 6.59 2.70
C ARG A 23 -3.21 6.23 2.10
N PRO A 24 -2.21 7.13 2.22
CA PRO A 24 -0.87 6.80 1.81
C PRO A 24 -0.35 5.63 2.64
N LYS A 25 0.10 4.58 1.97
CA LYS A 25 0.57 3.35 2.60
C LYS A 25 1.89 2.92 2.02
N THR A 26 2.75 2.35 2.86
CA THR A 26 4.00 1.74 2.40
C THR A 26 3.69 0.49 1.60
N ARG A 27 4.08 0.46 0.32
CA ARG A 27 3.90 -0.66 -0.59
C ARG A 27 5.22 -1.03 -1.27
N PRO A 28 5.45 -2.31 -1.62
CA PRO A 28 6.59 -2.69 -2.44
C PRO A 28 6.38 -2.27 -3.90
N CYS A 29 7.42 -1.71 -4.52
CA CYS A 29 7.42 -1.37 -5.95
C CYS A 29 7.37 -2.65 -6.80
N LEU A 30 6.48 -2.73 -7.78
CA LEU A 30 6.40 -3.90 -8.67
C LEU A 30 7.61 -4.08 -9.59
N ARG A 31 8.46 -3.06 -9.76
CA ARG A 31 9.64 -3.15 -10.62
C ARG A 31 10.91 -3.44 -9.82
N CYS A 32 11.17 -2.71 -8.73
CA CYS A 32 12.42 -2.80 -7.98
C CYS A 32 12.25 -3.29 -6.53
N GLU A 33 11.03 -3.69 -6.15
CA GLU A 33 10.65 -4.22 -4.83
C GLU A 33 10.96 -3.31 -3.62
N THR A 34 11.42 -2.09 -3.90
CA THR A 34 11.71 -1.08 -2.88
C THR A 34 10.40 -0.63 -2.25
N GLN A 35 10.38 -0.56 -0.91
CA GLN A 35 9.27 0.01 -0.17
C GLN A 35 9.17 1.51 -0.45
N PHE A 36 7.99 1.97 -0.85
CA PHE A 36 7.72 3.38 -1.08
C PHE A 36 6.33 3.75 -0.53
N MET A 37 6.16 5.01 -0.15
CA MET A 37 4.84 5.56 0.22
C MET A 37 4.02 5.73 -1.06
N SER A 38 2.99 4.90 -1.23
CA SER A 38 1.99 5.09 -2.28
C SER A 38 1.11 6.28 -1.91
N ALA A 39 0.88 7.22 -2.84
CA ALA A 39 -0.01 8.35 -2.58
C ALA A 39 -1.50 7.94 -2.55
N TRP A 40 -1.85 6.88 -3.27
CA TRP A 40 -3.20 6.31 -3.39
C TRP A 40 -3.14 4.80 -3.60
N SER A 41 -4.24 4.07 -3.39
CA SER A 41 -4.27 2.60 -3.43
C SER A 41 -3.82 1.95 -4.75
N GLY A 42 -4.05 2.62 -5.87
CA GLY A 42 -3.58 2.19 -7.20
C GLY A 42 -2.08 2.40 -7.48
N GLU A 43 -1.34 3.13 -6.63
CA GLU A 43 0.07 3.38 -6.88
C GLU A 43 0.92 2.19 -6.44
N ARG A 44 1.50 1.49 -7.42
CA ARG A 44 2.34 0.30 -7.21
C ARG A 44 3.76 0.44 -7.77
N ILE A 45 4.10 1.60 -8.33
CA ILE A 45 5.42 1.93 -8.89
C ILE A 45 5.97 3.13 -8.13
N CYS A 46 7.16 3.00 -7.57
CA CYS A 46 7.78 4.09 -6.82
C CYS A 46 8.10 5.30 -7.71
N PRO A 47 8.18 6.53 -7.16
CA PRO A 47 8.43 7.74 -7.94
C PRO A 47 9.73 7.67 -8.75
N ARG A 48 10.76 6.96 -8.26
CA ARG A 48 12.00 6.70 -9.00
C ARG A 48 11.73 5.94 -10.30
N CYS A 49 11.06 4.78 -10.21
CA CYS A 49 10.73 3.96 -11.37
C CYS A 49 9.68 4.62 -12.28
N LYS A 50 8.76 5.41 -11.71
CA LYS A 50 7.74 6.17 -12.43
C LYS A 50 8.38 7.26 -13.30
N GLY A 51 9.34 8.01 -12.75
CA GLY A 51 10.06 9.08 -13.45
C GLY A 51 11.05 8.58 -14.51
N SER A 52 11.65 7.40 -14.32
CA SER A 52 12.60 6.83 -15.30
C SER A 52 11.95 6.24 -16.56
N SER A 53 10.62 6.31 -16.72
CA SER A 53 9.87 5.59 -17.79
C SER A 53 10.12 4.07 -17.85
N ALA A 54 10.81 3.53 -16.84
CA ALA A 54 11.28 2.14 -16.77
C ALA A 54 10.16 1.12 -16.51
N TRP A 55 8.91 1.59 -16.41
CA TRP A 55 7.72 0.75 -16.30
C TRP A 55 7.06 0.49 -17.66
N ARG A 56 7.42 1.23 -18.73
CA ARG A 56 6.80 1.12 -20.07
C ARG A 56 7.55 0.22 -21.04
N ASN A 57 8.83 0.01 -20.83
CA ASN A 57 9.66 -0.84 -21.65
C ASN A 57 10.56 -1.59 -20.68
N ASP A 58 11.10 -2.74 -21.06
CA ASP A 58 11.99 -3.54 -20.23
C ASP A 58 13.37 -2.89 -19.98
N ALA A 59 13.36 -1.57 -19.78
CA ALA A 59 14.49 -0.75 -19.46
C ALA A 59 15.19 -1.39 -18.25
N PRO A 60 16.49 -1.70 -18.38
CA PRO A 60 17.23 -2.28 -17.29
C PRO A 60 17.06 -1.37 -16.08
N LEU A 61 16.64 -1.97 -14.96
CA LEU A 61 16.70 -1.29 -13.67
C LEU A 61 18.12 -0.73 -13.52
N PRO A 62 18.30 0.43 -12.87
CA PRO A 62 19.63 0.78 -12.38
C PRO A 62 20.04 -0.36 -11.46
N GLN A 63 20.89 -1.23 -12.01
CA GLN A 63 21.46 -2.39 -11.38
C GLN A 63 21.99 -1.90 -10.05
N ARG A 64 21.29 -2.27 -8.97
CA ARG A 64 21.79 -2.09 -7.61
C ARG A 64 23.14 -2.78 -7.64
N SER A 65 24.20 -1.99 -7.67
CA SER A 65 25.58 -2.43 -7.77
C SER A 65 25.84 -3.32 -6.56
N GLY A 66 25.54 -4.60 -6.72
CA GLY A 66 25.81 -5.65 -5.77
C GLY A 66 27.18 -6.18 -6.13
N SER A 67 28.17 -5.62 -5.44
CA SER A 67 29.39 -6.29 -5.01
C SER A 67 29.97 -7.32 -5.98
N THR A 68 30.89 -6.87 -6.83
CA THR A 68 32.04 -7.72 -7.18
C THR A 68 32.73 -8.09 -5.87
N VAL A 69 32.40 -9.27 -5.34
CA VAL A 69 33.29 -9.97 -4.43
C VAL A 69 34.34 -10.60 -5.32
N SER A 70 35.52 -9.97 -5.34
CA SER A 70 36.75 -10.52 -5.93
C SER A 70 37.28 -11.67 -5.09
#